data_AF-A0A925NK44-F1
#
_entry.id   AF-A0A925NK44-F1
#
_cell.length_a   1.000
_cell.length_b   1.000
_cell.length_c   1.000
_cell.angle_alpha   90.00
_cell.angle_beta   90.00
_cell.angle_gamma   90.00
#
_symmetry.space_group_name_H-M   'P 1'
#
loop_
_entity.id
_entity.type
_entity.pdbx_description
1 polymer ?
#
loop_
_entity_poly.entity_id
_entity_poly.type
_entity_poly.pdbx_seq_one_letter_code
_entity_poly.pdbx_strand_id
1 'polypeptide(L)'
;MHSKFNIAKSAVVFATFMFCVSPSFADSYSDGAAQYAAGNYAGAKAHLTKAAAAKPKSWQTQYQLANTFVALKDSANAKKSYEKCISLNPPVDIRANCQRAVAFIASNPKLEAPAVVAAPISKKMYTSGSTGSSSTAGSSPSAEAEARRAKIMEEAEVEVAKMRESEKAHLEELTANANRRFRYADGTRKTGLSTEEEKAFNHEVEEKAAAIREQAKRRAASYR
;
A
#
# COMPACT_ATOMS: atom_id res chain seq x y z
N MET A 1 47.12 -44.84 28.66
CA MET A 1 45.89 -44.34 29.31
C MET A 1 45.28 -43.25 28.44
N HIS A 2 44.04 -43.47 28.00
CA HIS A 2 43.01 -42.55 27.47
C HIS A 2 43.42 -41.50 26.40
N SER A 3 43.05 -41.68 25.13
CA SER A 3 41.71 -41.44 24.54
C SER A 3 41.11 -40.09 24.91
N LYS A 4 41.18 -39.13 23.97
CA LYS A 4 40.09 -38.17 23.67
C LYS A 4 40.02 -37.92 22.16
N PHE A 5 39.13 -38.67 21.52
CA PHE A 5 38.41 -38.29 20.31
C PHE A 5 37.69 -36.94 20.55
N ASN A 6 37.71 -36.01 19.59
CA ASN A 6 36.52 -35.58 18.84
C ASN A 6 36.70 -34.25 18.09
N ILE A 7 36.53 -34.34 16.77
CA ILE A 7 35.55 -33.58 15.96
C ILE A 7 35.53 -32.06 16.15
N ALA A 8 36.16 -31.37 15.20
CA ALA A 8 35.59 -30.18 14.57
C ALA A 8 36.04 -30.17 13.10
N LYS A 9 35.63 -31.16 12.30
CA LYS A 9 34.67 -31.00 11.20
C LYS A 9 34.34 -29.54 10.85
N SER A 10 34.73 -29.17 9.63
CA SER A 10 33.97 -28.33 8.71
C SER A 10 33.47 -26.98 9.25
N ALA A 11 34.28 -25.96 9.02
CA ALA A 11 33.77 -24.60 8.80
C ALA A 11 34.01 -24.17 7.34
N VAL A 12 33.76 -25.08 6.39
CA VAL A 12 33.32 -24.69 5.05
C VAL A 12 31.81 -24.67 5.14
N VAL A 13 31.25 -23.47 5.24
CA VAL A 13 29.89 -22.99 4.91
C VAL A 13 29.79 -21.65 5.64
N PHE A 14 30.61 -20.69 5.21
CA PHE A 14 30.37 -19.29 5.55
C PHE A 14 29.76 -18.66 4.31
N ALA A 15 28.43 -18.66 4.33
CA ALA A 15 27.57 -17.68 3.69
C ALA A 15 28.00 -17.29 2.27
N THR A 16 27.61 -18.11 1.29
CA THR A 16 27.04 -17.55 0.06
C THR A 16 25.80 -16.77 0.47
N PHE A 17 26.01 -15.55 0.95
CA PHE A 17 24.96 -14.54 1.13
C PHE A 17 24.49 -14.24 -0.28
N MET A 18 23.53 -15.06 -0.68
CA MET A 18 22.84 -15.03 -1.95
C MET A 18 22.37 -13.59 -2.14
N PHE A 19 23.05 -12.91 -3.05
CA PHE A 19 22.60 -11.78 -3.83
C PHE A 19 21.14 -11.44 -3.53
N CYS A 20 20.90 -10.49 -2.63
CA CYS A 20 19.63 -9.77 -2.56
C CYS A 20 19.56 -8.84 -3.77
N VAL A 21 19.51 -9.49 -4.94
CA VAL A 21 18.65 -9.21 -6.07
C VAL A 21 17.33 -8.60 -5.65
N SER A 22 17.24 -7.33 -5.25
CA SER A 22 15.92 -6.68 -5.21
C SER A 22 15.40 -6.71 -6.64
N PRO A 23 14.47 -7.61 -7.00
CA PRO A 23 14.04 -7.72 -8.38
C PRO A 23 13.26 -6.44 -8.63
N SER A 24 13.85 -5.56 -9.42
CA SER A 24 13.26 -4.31 -9.85
C SER A 24 11.85 -4.60 -10.34
N PHE A 25 10.85 -3.94 -9.76
CA PHE A 25 9.43 -4.05 -10.13
C PHE A 25 9.19 -4.01 -11.66
N ALA A 26 9.99 -3.21 -12.37
CA ALA A 26 9.95 -3.10 -13.82
C ALA A 26 10.13 -4.47 -14.51
N ASP A 27 11.02 -5.30 -13.97
CA ASP A 27 11.42 -6.61 -14.50
C ASP A 27 10.27 -7.62 -14.38
N SER A 28 9.61 -7.67 -13.22
CA SER A 28 8.50 -8.60 -12.98
C SER A 28 7.26 -8.30 -13.83
N TYR A 29 6.98 -7.02 -14.13
CA TYR A 29 5.87 -6.66 -15.01
C TYR A 29 6.19 -6.97 -16.47
N SER A 30 7.40 -6.63 -16.94
CA SER A 30 7.82 -6.95 -18.32
C SER A 30 7.87 -8.45 -18.57
N ASP A 31 8.39 -9.23 -17.62
CA ASP A 31 8.41 -10.69 -17.70
C ASP A 31 7.00 -11.26 -17.74
N GLY A 32 6.11 -10.74 -16.89
CA GLY A 32 4.71 -11.15 -16.87
C GLY A 32 4.00 -10.88 -18.19
N ALA A 33 4.24 -9.70 -18.79
CA ALA A 33 3.70 -9.34 -20.09
C ALA A 33 4.30 -10.19 -21.23
N ALA A 34 5.60 -10.49 -21.19
CA ALA A 34 6.27 -11.35 -22.17
C ALA A 34 5.74 -12.79 -22.11
N GLN A 35 5.57 -13.34 -20.91
CA GLN A 35 4.97 -14.67 -20.71
C GLN A 35 3.51 -14.71 -21.18
N TYR A 36 2.75 -13.63 -20.97
CA TYR A 36 1.38 -13.52 -21.47
C TYR A 36 1.35 -13.53 -23.00
N ALA A 37 2.23 -12.76 -23.64
CA ALA A 37 2.37 -12.73 -25.10
C ALA A 37 2.83 -14.08 -25.67
N ALA A 38 3.65 -14.83 -24.93
CA ALA A 38 4.08 -16.18 -25.26
C ALA A 38 2.98 -17.25 -25.04
N GLY A 39 1.79 -16.87 -24.55
CA GLY A 39 0.69 -17.78 -24.22
C GLY A 39 0.91 -18.60 -22.93
N ASN A 40 2.00 -18.36 -22.21
CA ASN A 40 2.27 -19.00 -20.93
C ASN A 40 1.56 -18.23 -19.79
N TYR A 41 0.25 -18.39 -19.71
CA TYR A 41 -0.58 -17.66 -18.74
C TYR A 41 -0.28 -18.05 -17.28
N ALA A 42 0.19 -19.27 -17.02
CA ALA A 42 0.60 -19.70 -15.68
C ALA A 42 1.88 -18.96 -15.22
N GLY A 43 2.88 -18.85 -16.11
CA GLY A 43 4.07 -18.04 -15.88
C GLY A 43 3.72 -16.56 -15.74
N ALA A 44 2.90 -16.03 -16.63
CA ALA A 44 2.42 -14.65 -16.58
C ALA A 44 1.78 -14.32 -15.23
N LYS A 45 0.90 -15.21 -14.72
CA LYS A 45 0.27 -15.06 -13.41
C LYS A 45 1.31 -14.94 -12.30
N ALA A 46 2.34 -15.78 -12.29
CA ALA A 46 3.36 -15.75 -11.23
C ALA A 46 4.15 -14.43 -11.22
N HIS A 47 4.60 -13.96 -12.39
CA HIS A 47 5.33 -12.70 -12.53
C HIS A 47 4.45 -11.47 -12.28
N LEU A 48 3.23 -11.44 -12.81
CA LEU A 48 2.26 -10.36 -12.59
C LEU A 48 1.78 -10.30 -11.13
N THR A 49 1.67 -11.43 -10.43
CA THR A 49 1.34 -11.43 -8.99
C THR A 49 2.46 -10.80 -8.17
N LYS A 50 3.73 -11.08 -8.50
CA LYS A 50 4.89 -10.41 -7.88
C LYS A 50 4.88 -8.92 -8.19
N ALA A 51 4.62 -8.55 -9.44
CA ALA A 51 4.48 -7.14 -9.83
C ALA A 51 3.36 -6.44 -9.05
N ALA A 52 2.20 -7.10 -8.87
CA ALA A 52 1.08 -6.56 -8.11
C ALA A 52 1.39 -6.41 -6.61
N ALA A 53 2.22 -7.30 -6.05
CA ALA A 53 2.70 -7.17 -4.68
C ALA A 53 3.67 -5.99 -4.51
N ALA A 54 4.53 -5.75 -5.50
CA ALA A 54 5.51 -4.66 -5.49
C ALA A 54 4.88 -3.28 -5.77
N LYS A 55 3.88 -3.18 -6.67
CA LYS A 55 3.07 -1.97 -6.85
C LYS A 55 1.56 -2.30 -6.85
N PRO A 56 0.93 -2.35 -5.67
CA PRO A 56 -0.49 -2.70 -5.55
C PRO A 56 -1.41 -1.68 -6.23
N LYS A 57 -0.95 -0.44 -6.42
CA LYS A 57 -1.70 0.66 -7.04
C LYS A 57 -1.47 0.82 -8.55
N SER A 58 -0.76 -0.10 -9.20
CA SER A 58 -0.61 -0.08 -10.67
C SER A 58 -1.84 -0.66 -11.36
N TRP A 59 -2.60 0.19 -12.06
CA TRP A 59 -3.74 -0.24 -12.87
C TRP A 59 -3.32 -1.14 -14.04
N GLN A 60 -2.16 -0.89 -14.65
CA GLN A 60 -1.64 -1.73 -15.75
C GLN A 60 -1.43 -3.17 -15.28
N THR A 61 -0.84 -3.32 -14.09
CA THR A 61 -0.57 -4.63 -13.51
C THR A 61 -1.88 -5.35 -13.20
N GLN A 62 -2.84 -4.68 -12.55
CA GLN A 62 -4.16 -5.28 -12.27
C GLN A 62 -4.91 -5.65 -13.56
N TYR A 63 -4.84 -4.81 -14.60
CA TYR A 63 -5.46 -5.08 -15.90
C TYR A 63 -4.86 -6.32 -16.58
N GLN A 64 -3.53 -6.41 -16.65
CA GLN A 64 -2.87 -7.57 -17.26
C GLN A 64 -3.06 -8.84 -16.46
N LEU A 65 -3.10 -8.73 -15.13
CA LEU A 65 -3.38 -9.86 -14.24
C LEU A 65 -4.83 -10.34 -14.44
N ALA A 66 -5.79 -9.42 -14.61
CA ALA A 66 -7.17 -9.75 -14.97
C ALA A 66 -7.28 -10.46 -16.33
N ASN A 67 -6.61 -9.95 -17.37
CA ASN A 67 -6.54 -10.59 -18.69
C ASN A 67 -5.93 -12.00 -18.61
N THR A 68 -4.89 -12.16 -17.78
CA THR A 68 -4.25 -13.45 -17.53
C THR A 68 -5.21 -14.43 -16.87
N PHE A 69 -6.00 -13.98 -15.90
CA PHE A 69 -7.03 -14.81 -15.29
C PHE A 69 -8.15 -15.19 -16.26
N VAL A 70 -8.57 -14.30 -17.15
CA VAL A 70 -9.52 -14.64 -18.23
C VAL A 70 -8.96 -15.75 -19.12
N ALA A 71 -7.70 -15.65 -19.52
CA ALA A 71 -7.03 -16.68 -20.33
C ALA A 71 -6.89 -18.02 -19.60
N LEU A 72 -6.71 -17.99 -18.28
CA LEU A 72 -6.73 -19.16 -17.39
C LEU A 72 -8.13 -19.68 -17.07
N LYS A 73 -9.19 -19.05 -17.59
CA LYS A 73 -10.61 -19.35 -17.29
C LYS A 73 -10.96 -19.20 -15.80
N ASP A 74 -10.20 -18.38 -15.07
CA ASP A 74 -10.43 -18.05 -13.66
C ASP A 74 -11.22 -16.73 -13.56
N SER A 75 -12.52 -16.82 -13.86
CA SER A 75 -13.37 -15.63 -13.96
C SER A 75 -13.58 -14.93 -12.63
N ALA A 76 -13.52 -15.68 -11.52
CA ALA A 76 -13.67 -15.13 -10.18
C ALA A 76 -12.51 -14.17 -9.84
N ASN A 77 -11.27 -14.60 -10.09
CA ASN A 77 -10.11 -13.75 -9.85
C ASN A 77 -9.92 -12.68 -10.93
N ALA A 78 -10.36 -12.95 -12.17
CA ALA A 78 -10.41 -11.94 -13.23
C ALA A 78 -11.30 -10.76 -12.84
N LYS A 79 -12.54 -11.04 -12.40
CA LYS A 79 -13.49 -10.01 -11.96
C LYS A 79 -12.92 -9.13 -10.86
N LYS A 80 -12.37 -9.74 -9.80
CA LYS A 80 -11.72 -9.00 -8.70
C LYS A 80 -10.57 -8.11 -9.18
N SER A 81 -9.78 -8.58 -10.13
CA SER A 81 -8.64 -7.84 -10.66
C SER A 81 -9.09 -6.68 -11.56
N TYR A 82 -10.15 -6.84 -12.36
CA TYR A 82 -10.76 -5.75 -13.12
C TYR A 82 -11.41 -4.70 -12.22
N GLU A 83 -12.12 -5.11 -11.17
CA GLU A 83 -12.71 -4.19 -10.18
C GLU A 83 -11.63 -3.36 -9.48
N LYS A 84 -10.53 -4.01 -9.06
CA LYS A 84 -9.35 -3.29 -8.55
C LYS A 84 -8.78 -2.35 -9.60
N CYS A 85 -8.63 -2.78 -10.85
CA CYS A 85 -8.16 -1.91 -11.92
C CYS A 85 -9.03 -0.66 -12.04
N ILE A 86 -10.37 -0.77 -11.97
CA ILE A 86 -11.31 0.36 -12.05
C ILE A 86 -11.11 1.31 -10.84
N SER A 87 -10.90 0.76 -9.64
CA SER A 87 -10.69 1.56 -8.42
C SER A 87 -9.39 2.37 -8.43
N LEU A 88 -8.41 1.98 -9.26
CA LEU A 88 -7.10 2.63 -9.37
C LEU A 88 -7.07 3.78 -10.40
N ASN A 89 -8.24 4.29 -10.80
CA ASN A 89 -8.39 5.40 -11.75
C ASN A 89 -7.60 5.22 -13.07
N PRO A 90 -7.87 4.15 -13.84
CA PRO A 90 -7.21 3.95 -15.12
C PRO A 90 -7.74 4.93 -16.18
N PRO A 91 -7.08 5.04 -17.34
CA PRO A 91 -7.59 5.81 -18.48
C PRO A 91 -9.03 5.41 -18.84
N VAL A 92 -9.78 6.35 -19.43
CA VAL A 92 -11.22 6.16 -19.74
C VAL A 92 -11.47 4.89 -20.55
N ASP A 93 -10.64 4.62 -21.57
CA ASP A 93 -10.78 3.45 -22.43
C ASP A 93 -10.54 2.15 -21.68
N ILE A 94 -9.51 2.11 -20.82
CA ILE A 94 -9.19 0.94 -19.99
C ILE A 94 -10.31 0.70 -18.99
N ARG A 95 -10.81 1.75 -18.34
CA ARG A 95 -11.96 1.65 -17.43
C ARG A 95 -13.18 1.07 -18.13
N ALA A 96 -13.51 1.56 -19.32
CA ALA A 96 -14.63 1.06 -20.12
C ALA A 96 -14.43 -0.41 -20.50
N ASN A 97 -13.22 -0.81 -20.87
CA ASN A 97 -12.87 -2.20 -21.17
C ASN A 97 -13.01 -3.11 -19.95
N CYS A 98 -12.52 -2.68 -18.79
CA CYS A 98 -12.68 -3.41 -17.53
C CYS A 98 -14.16 -3.59 -17.16
N GLN A 99 -14.97 -2.54 -17.30
CA GLN A 99 -16.41 -2.61 -17.02
C GLN A 99 -17.14 -3.59 -17.95
N ARG A 100 -16.82 -3.57 -19.25
CA ARG A 100 -17.34 -4.55 -20.21
C ARG A 100 -16.91 -5.97 -19.86
N ALA A 101 -15.65 -6.17 -19.47
CA ALA A 101 -15.14 -7.49 -19.06
C ALA A 101 -15.86 -8.01 -17.81
N VAL A 102 -16.07 -7.16 -16.80
CA VAL A 102 -16.83 -7.52 -15.59
C VAL A 102 -18.28 -7.85 -15.92
N ALA A 103 -18.93 -7.06 -16.78
CA ALA A 103 -20.30 -7.33 -17.22
C ALA A 103 -20.40 -8.64 -18.00
N PHE A 104 -19.42 -8.93 -18.87
CA PHE A 104 -19.35 -10.17 -19.65
C PHE A 104 -19.13 -11.40 -18.77
N ILE A 105 -18.27 -11.29 -17.74
CA ILE A 105 -18.06 -12.35 -16.75
C ILE A 105 -19.34 -12.57 -15.94
N ALA A 106 -20.03 -11.50 -15.54
CA ALA A 106 -21.28 -11.60 -14.78
C ALA A 106 -22.44 -12.21 -15.57
N SER A 107 -22.50 -11.97 -16.90
CA SER A 107 -23.54 -12.55 -17.77
C SER A 107 -23.24 -13.99 -18.21
N ASN A 108 -22.02 -14.49 -18.01
CA ASN A 108 -21.60 -15.84 -18.36
C ASN A 108 -21.14 -16.64 -17.12
N PRO A 109 -22.06 -17.12 -16.27
CA PRO A 109 -21.73 -17.89 -15.07
C PRO A 109 -21.04 -19.24 -15.37
N LYS A 110 -21.05 -19.71 -16.63
CA LYS A 110 -20.38 -20.95 -17.08
C LYS A 110 -18.84 -20.88 -17.08
N LEU A 111 -18.24 -19.77 -16.66
CA LEU A 111 -16.79 -19.59 -16.54
C LEU A 111 -16.31 -19.51 -15.07
N GLU A 112 -17.17 -19.80 -14.10
CA GLU A 112 -16.77 -20.01 -12.70
C GLU A 112 -16.12 -21.39 -12.55
N ALA A 113 -14.79 -21.43 -12.47
CA ALA A 113 -14.07 -22.61 -11.98
C ALA A 113 -14.18 -22.69 -10.44
N PRO A 114 -14.23 -23.90 -9.85
CA PRO A 114 -14.46 -24.08 -8.43
C PRO A 114 -13.36 -23.43 -7.59
N ALA A 115 -13.81 -22.66 -6.61
CA ALA A 115 -12.97 -22.00 -5.62
C ALA A 115 -12.08 -23.02 -4.89
N VAL A 116 -10.77 -22.96 -5.15
CA VAL A 116 -9.78 -23.41 -4.17
C VAL A 116 -9.77 -22.38 -3.04
N VAL A 117 -10.53 -22.70 -2.00
CA VAL A 117 -10.50 -22.07 -0.68
C VAL A 117 -9.09 -22.09 -0.12
N ALA A 118 -8.39 -20.96 -0.21
CA ALA A 118 -7.21 -20.71 0.60
C ALA A 118 -7.67 -20.18 1.98
N ALA A 119 -7.40 -20.97 3.00
CA ALA A 119 -7.81 -20.79 4.38
C ALA A 119 -7.52 -19.39 4.97
N PRO A 120 -8.34 -18.91 5.92
CA PRO A 120 -8.05 -17.68 6.65
C PRO A 120 -6.81 -17.90 7.54
N ILE A 121 -5.81 -17.04 7.36
CA ILE A 121 -4.65 -16.96 8.26
C ILE A 121 -5.15 -16.43 9.62
N SER A 122 -5.16 -17.32 10.61
CA SER A 122 -5.44 -17.03 12.01
C SER A 122 -4.50 -15.96 12.56
N LYS A 123 -5.01 -14.77 12.86
CA LYS A 123 -4.32 -13.85 13.79
C LYS A 123 -4.64 -14.28 15.21
N LYS A 124 -3.63 -14.86 15.87
CA LYS A 124 -3.62 -15.14 17.31
C LYS A 124 -3.89 -13.88 18.12
N MET A 125 -4.79 -14.00 19.08
CA MET A 125 -4.88 -13.19 20.29
C MET A 125 -3.48 -12.99 20.90
N TYR A 126 -3.15 -11.74 21.22
CA TYR A 126 -2.27 -11.43 22.33
C TYR A 126 -3.11 -10.78 23.41
N THR A 127 -3.35 -11.53 24.49
CA THR A 127 -3.68 -11.02 25.80
C THR A 127 -2.39 -10.57 26.46
N SER A 128 -2.32 -9.31 26.89
CA SER A 128 -1.47 -8.96 28.03
C SER A 128 -2.22 -7.92 28.86
N GLY A 129 -2.68 -8.36 30.02
CA GLY A 129 -3.04 -7.44 31.08
C GLY A 129 -1.79 -6.68 31.54
N SER A 130 -1.99 -5.42 31.89
CA SER A 130 -1.13 -4.73 32.83
C SER A 130 -2.03 -3.80 33.65
N THR A 131 -2.38 -4.31 34.82
CA THR A 131 -2.72 -3.52 36.00
C THR A 131 -1.54 -2.63 36.35
N GLY A 132 -1.78 -1.32 36.41
CA GLY A 132 -0.84 -0.32 36.89
C GLY A 132 -1.60 0.78 37.58
N SER A 133 -2.07 0.51 38.81
CA SER A 133 -2.39 1.56 39.77
C SER A 133 -1.06 2.03 40.35
N SER A 134 -0.77 3.33 40.22
CA SER A 134 0.22 4.03 41.03
C SER A 134 -0.13 5.51 41.01
N SER A 135 -0.79 5.92 42.09
CA SER A 135 -0.61 7.22 42.73
C SER A 135 0.89 7.38 43.07
N THR A 136 1.52 8.55 43.17
CA THR A 136 1.17 9.90 43.65
C THR A 136 2.29 10.85 43.18
N ALA A 137 1.99 12.13 42.95
CA ALA A 137 2.91 13.24 43.25
C ALA A 137 2.14 14.56 43.12
N GLY A 138 1.91 15.23 44.24
CA GLY A 138 1.12 16.44 44.34
C GLY A 138 1.57 17.52 43.37
N SER A 139 0.71 17.82 42.41
CA SER A 139 0.71 19.07 41.65
C SER A 139 -0.69 19.66 41.80
N SER A 140 -0.79 20.97 41.97
CA SER A 140 -2.09 21.66 42.04
C SER A 140 -3.01 21.19 40.90
N PRO A 141 -4.33 20.98 41.12
CA PRO A 141 -5.24 20.47 40.09
C PRO A 141 -5.21 21.25 38.76
N SER A 142 -4.77 22.52 38.77
CA SER A 142 -4.56 23.29 37.53
C SER A 142 -3.31 22.85 36.73
N ALA A 143 -2.23 22.41 37.38
CA ALA A 143 -1.00 22.00 36.72
C ALA A 143 -1.13 20.65 36.00
N GLU A 144 -1.90 19.71 36.57
CA GLU A 144 -2.20 18.44 35.90
C GLU A 144 -3.14 18.61 34.70
N ALA A 145 -4.11 19.54 34.81
CA ALA A 145 -4.99 19.90 33.70
C ALA A 145 -4.21 20.55 32.55
N GLU A 146 -3.28 21.46 32.87
CA GLU A 146 -2.38 22.09 31.89
C GLU A 146 -1.45 21.07 31.20
N ALA A 147 -0.86 20.13 31.94
CA ALA A 147 -0.03 19.07 31.37
C ALA A 147 -0.81 18.16 30.40
N ARG A 148 -2.07 17.83 30.72
CA ARG A 148 -2.94 17.04 29.85
C ARG A 148 -3.32 17.81 28.58
N ARG A 149 -3.62 19.11 28.70
CA ARG A 149 -3.90 20.00 27.56
C ARG A 149 -2.70 20.10 26.61
N ALA A 150 -1.50 20.25 27.16
CA ALA A 150 -0.26 20.28 26.38
C ALA A 150 -0.06 18.97 25.60
N LYS A 151 -0.24 17.82 26.26
CA LYS A 151 -0.13 16.50 25.63
C LYS A 151 -1.12 16.30 24.48
N ILE A 152 -2.36 16.77 24.63
CA ILE A 152 -3.39 16.69 23.57
C ILE A 152 -2.99 17.50 22.34
N MET A 153 -2.39 18.68 22.55
CA MET A 153 -1.91 19.53 21.45
C MET A 153 -0.68 18.90 20.77
N GLU A 154 0.25 18.33 21.54
CA GLU A 154 1.42 17.62 21.03
C GLU A 154 1.02 16.38 20.21
N GLU A 155 0.11 15.55 20.73
CA GLU A 155 -0.43 14.39 20.00
C GLU A 155 -1.11 14.82 18.69
N ALA A 156 -1.81 15.96 18.69
CA ALA A 156 -2.41 16.51 17.49
C ALA A 156 -1.38 17.01 16.47
N GLU A 157 -0.27 17.60 16.91
CA GLU A 157 0.81 18.00 16.01
C GLU A 157 1.52 16.79 15.39
N VAL A 158 1.72 15.72 16.18
CA VAL A 158 2.25 14.45 15.69
C VAL A 158 1.31 13.84 14.64
N GLU A 159 0.00 13.88 14.88
CA GLU A 159 -1.00 13.37 13.94
C GLU A 159 -1.02 14.20 12.64
N VAL A 160 -0.95 15.54 12.75
CA VAL A 160 -0.83 16.42 11.58
C VAL A 160 0.45 16.14 10.79
N ALA A 161 1.58 15.89 11.46
CA ALA A 161 2.84 15.56 10.80
C ALA A 161 2.75 14.24 10.01
N LYS A 162 2.20 13.19 10.63
CA LYS A 162 1.97 11.90 9.96
C LYS A 162 1.02 12.02 8.78
N MET A 163 -0.07 12.77 8.95
CA MET A 163 -1.03 13.01 7.88
C MET A 163 -0.37 13.71 6.69
N ARG A 164 0.39 14.79 6.93
CA ARG A 164 1.14 15.49 5.87
C ARG A 164 2.16 14.59 5.17
N GLU A 165 2.87 13.75 5.91
CA GLU A 165 3.82 12.79 5.34
C GLU A 165 3.10 11.75 4.46
N SER A 166 1.97 11.22 4.92
CA SER A 166 1.15 10.27 4.15
C SER A 166 0.58 10.89 2.87
N GLU A 167 0.11 12.14 2.93
CA GLU A 167 -0.45 12.86 1.79
C GLU A 167 0.64 13.28 0.79
N LYS A 168 1.82 13.69 1.29
CA LYS A 168 3.00 13.94 0.45
C LYS A 168 3.45 12.67 -0.28
N ALA A 169 3.54 11.53 0.42
CA ALA A 169 3.88 10.25 -0.20
C ALA A 169 2.83 9.85 -1.24
N HIS A 170 1.55 10.13 -0.99
CA HIS A 170 0.50 9.90 -1.96
C HIS A 170 0.65 10.79 -3.21
N LEU A 171 1.00 12.06 -3.04
CA LEU A 171 1.25 12.98 -4.15
C LEU A 171 2.49 12.57 -4.96
N GLU A 172 3.58 12.17 -4.30
CA GLU A 172 4.77 11.62 -4.96
C GLU A 172 4.43 10.35 -5.76
N GLU A 173 3.55 9.50 -5.23
CA GLU A 173 3.07 8.33 -5.96
C GLU A 173 2.20 8.70 -7.17
N LEU A 174 1.28 9.66 -7.02
CA LEU A 174 0.44 10.15 -8.11
C LEU A 174 1.28 10.76 -9.22
N THR A 175 2.30 11.54 -8.86
CA THR A 175 3.21 12.18 -9.82
C THR A 175 4.13 11.17 -10.51
N ALA A 176 4.66 10.18 -9.79
CA ALA A 176 5.48 9.11 -10.35
C ALA A 176 4.70 8.20 -11.32
N ASN A 177 3.40 8.03 -11.09
CA ASN A 177 2.52 7.21 -11.93
C ASN A 177 1.73 8.03 -12.98
N ALA A 178 1.91 9.34 -13.04
CA ALA A 178 1.20 10.21 -13.96
C ALA A 178 1.76 10.12 -15.39
N ASN A 179 0.87 9.93 -16.36
CA ASN A 179 1.21 9.96 -17.80
C ASN A 179 1.11 11.36 -18.42
N ARG A 180 0.68 12.37 -17.66
CA ARG A 180 0.54 13.75 -18.13
C ARG A 180 1.83 14.54 -17.89
N ARG A 181 2.32 15.19 -18.95
CA ARG A 181 3.46 16.09 -18.93
C ARG A 181 2.97 17.54 -19.02
N PHE A 182 3.35 18.34 -18.04
CA PHE A 182 3.08 19.78 -18.02
C PHE A 182 4.35 20.54 -18.36
N ARG A 183 4.19 21.64 -19.08
CA ARG A 183 5.26 22.60 -19.39
C ARG A 183 4.94 23.89 -18.66
N TYR A 184 5.83 24.30 -17.77
CA TYR A 184 5.64 25.50 -16.94
C TYR A 184 6.24 26.73 -17.64
N ALA A 185 5.87 27.92 -17.18
CA ALA A 185 6.27 29.19 -17.77
C ALA A 185 7.79 29.45 -17.68
N ASP A 186 8.47 28.82 -16.73
CA ASP A 186 9.93 28.80 -16.56
C ASP A 186 10.64 27.84 -17.55
N GLY A 187 9.89 27.16 -18.42
CA GLY A 187 10.40 26.19 -19.39
C GLY A 187 10.60 24.78 -18.81
N THR A 188 10.40 24.58 -17.51
CA THR A 188 10.52 23.26 -16.88
C THR A 188 9.40 22.34 -17.35
N ARG A 189 9.69 21.04 -17.36
CA ARG A 189 8.71 19.98 -17.68
C ARG A 189 8.62 19.03 -16.50
N LYS A 190 7.47 18.97 -15.83
CA LYS A 190 7.18 17.92 -14.84
C LYS A 190 6.16 16.94 -15.38
N THR A 191 6.33 15.69 -14.98
CA THR A 191 5.34 14.62 -15.07
C THR A 191 4.56 14.60 -13.76
N GLY A 192 3.24 14.74 -13.80
CA GLY A 192 2.48 14.82 -12.55
C GLY A 192 1.20 15.64 -12.62
N LEU A 193 0.97 16.41 -11.55
CA LEU A 193 -0.11 17.38 -11.40
C LEU A 193 0.34 18.75 -11.94
N SER A 194 -0.62 19.54 -12.43
CA SER A 194 -0.41 20.95 -12.73
C SER A 194 -0.17 21.76 -11.44
N THR A 195 0.38 22.97 -11.59
CA THR A 195 0.62 23.89 -10.46
C THR A 195 -0.65 24.20 -9.67
N GLU A 196 -1.80 24.29 -10.34
CA GLU A 196 -3.09 24.57 -9.69
C GLU A 196 -3.63 23.34 -8.93
N GLU A 197 -3.45 22.14 -9.48
CA GLU A 197 -3.80 20.89 -8.79
C GLU A 197 -2.89 20.65 -7.57
N GLU A 198 -1.59 20.95 -7.65
CA GLU A 198 -0.66 20.90 -6.52
C GLU A 198 -1.08 21.88 -5.40
N LYS A 199 -1.49 23.10 -5.75
CA LYS A 199 -2.00 24.09 -4.78
C LYS A 199 -3.31 23.64 -4.14
N ALA A 200 -4.25 23.14 -4.93
CA ALA A 200 -5.54 22.65 -4.42
C ALA A 200 -5.34 21.49 -3.43
N PHE A 201 -4.43 20.56 -3.75
CA PHE A 201 -4.07 19.48 -2.86
C PHE A 201 -3.45 20.00 -1.55
N ASN A 202 -2.47 20.90 -1.63
CA ASN A 202 -1.85 21.50 -0.44
C ASN A 202 -2.86 22.25 0.42
N HIS A 203 -3.81 22.97 -0.19
CA HIS A 203 -4.89 23.63 0.53
C HIS A 203 -5.77 22.63 1.29
N GLU A 204 -6.14 21.51 0.67
CA GLU A 204 -6.91 20.45 1.33
C GLU A 204 -6.15 19.82 2.53
N VAL A 205 -4.84 19.59 2.38
CA VAL A 205 -3.96 19.11 3.46
C VAL A 205 -3.94 20.10 4.63
N GLU A 206 -3.89 21.40 4.33
CA GLU A 206 -3.90 22.47 5.33
C GLU A 206 -5.24 22.57 6.06
N GLU A 207 -6.36 22.44 5.34
CA GLU A 207 -7.71 22.39 5.95
C GLU A 207 -7.85 21.20 6.91
N LYS A 208 -7.39 20.01 6.50
CA LYS A 208 -7.37 18.82 7.37
C LYS A 208 -6.50 19.04 8.60
N ALA A 209 -5.31 19.64 8.42
CA ALA A 209 -4.42 19.96 9.54
C ALA A 209 -5.06 20.97 10.51
N ALA A 210 -5.75 21.99 9.99
CA ALA A 210 -6.48 22.96 10.79
C ALA A 210 -7.62 22.30 11.57
N ALA A 211 -8.38 21.40 10.95
CA ALA A 211 -9.46 20.65 11.60
C ALA A 211 -8.95 19.79 12.77
N ILE A 212 -7.83 19.08 12.60
CA ILE A 212 -7.21 18.27 13.66
C ILE A 212 -6.78 19.16 14.84
N ARG A 213 -6.13 20.30 14.55
CA ARG A 213 -5.69 21.26 15.56
C ARG A 213 -6.88 21.90 16.31
N GLU A 214 -7.94 22.27 15.60
CA GLU A 214 -9.15 22.82 16.22
C GLU A 214 -9.86 21.78 17.10
N GLN A 215 -9.93 20.52 16.65
CA GLN A 215 -10.47 19.44 17.46
C GLN A 215 -9.64 19.23 18.74
N ALA A 216 -8.31 19.31 18.63
CA ALA A 216 -7.40 19.20 19.77
C ALA A 216 -7.58 20.36 20.76
N LYS A 217 -7.71 21.61 20.28
CA LYS A 217 -8.00 22.77 21.13
C LYS A 217 -9.33 22.62 21.87
N ARG A 218 -10.38 22.15 21.19
CA ARG A 218 -11.69 21.88 21.82
C ARG A 218 -11.59 20.81 22.90
N ARG A 219 -10.84 19.73 22.64
CA ARG A 219 -10.57 18.67 23.62
C ARG A 219 -9.78 19.22 24.80
N ALA A 220 -8.72 19.97 24.57
CA ALA A 220 -7.92 20.61 25.61
C ALA A 220 -8.76 21.55 26.49
N ALA A 221 -9.62 22.37 25.88
CA ALA A 221 -10.52 23.29 26.60
C ALA A 221 -11.53 22.57 27.53
N SER A 222 -11.83 21.29 27.27
CA SER A 222 -12.76 20.49 28.08
C SER A 222 -12.17 19.98 29.40
N TYR A 223 -10.85 19.93 29.53
CA TYR A 223 -10.19 19.59 30.79
C TYR A 223 -10.11 20.85 31.66
N ARG A 224 -10.77 20.87 32.83
CA ARG A 224 -10.72 21.96 33.83
C ARG A 224 -9.87 21.57 35.01
#